data_AF-A0A1I8MDM1-F1
#
_entry.id   AF-A0A1I8MDM1-F1
#
_cell.length_a   1.000
_cell.length_b   1.000
_cell.length_c   1.000
_cell.angle_alpha   90.00
_cell.angle_beta   90.00
_cell.angle_gamma   90.00
#
_symmetry.space_group_name_H-M   'P 1'
#
loop_
_entity.id
_entity.type
_entity.pdbx_description
1 polymer ?
#
loop_
_entity_poly.entity_id
_entity_poly.type
_entity_poly.pdbx_seq_one_letter_code
_entity_poly.pdbx_strand_id
1 'polypeptide(L)'
;MKICVLLLAASLGAVMVSGEDDHKTINEKQRSLLMDNFDTDFRPCTTFYNYACYKWSENHKAKRDNYTNVAEMLNYEVNLELMEYFEKTPESNMPGFVKMVKDFFVSCRETAELTILDFMHLLERQENMKWALFTADNSEDFVFDWTAIAARFRKYGFNYLFRSEAKKSPDADKFTMYFKMPNFSSFNYIFHFEMEEYNRTIPLPSGTMNFEELWEIIDTFEDKFREIKVPKETEPTMFKFHELPYPWMQSYLKALLHPQAIDPDMEVGVYNMAYMATLDNFLKPYDAIFLARYIELRFMQIFDKLNQRSYPSKCMTITKNIFPMATEYIYGQMHPELVEEVPKIKQIFENMVRSVNKSLHLDVSGVIPKAFFDKLETMHMKVGNLPQERDAKDLLESYYAQLKLTPSDYYLNNLEIMKFYFKFWQDSKYAVEDDMMFYQNKPNYDYEADIEPTYVASMNLFIYPLGLFRPPVYHADFEDIFKQSSLATLMAVRIFDAFLGVDDDGFPADDVKQIAGVIGLYSSFEAFFSTLTAEEISRYQTMFGFTTLQQLKEMFLLGSVHYKCEWIPASLQHYVDSTVSHLSAFTEVYDCKLNNYVKMF
;
A
#
# COMPACT_ATOMS: atom_id res chain seq x y z
N MET A 1 -52.71 -6.89 -21.15
CA MET A 1 -52.35 -5.83 -22.12
C MET A 1 -50.87 -5.99 -22.41
N LYS A 2 -50.53 -6.49 -23.60
CA LYS A 2 -49.15 -6.80 -24.02
C LYS A 2 -48.44 -5.50 -24.41
N ILE A 3 -47.26 -5.25 -23.87
CA ILE A 3 -46.29 -4.32 -24.46
C ILE A 3 -44.96 -5.06 -24.60
N CYS A 4 -44.53 -5.21 -25.84
CA CYS A 4 -43.23 -5.71 -26.25
C CYS A 4 -42.13 -4.74 -25.79
N VAL A 5 -41.09 -5.27 -25.16
CA VAL A 5 -39.77 -4.62 -25.11
C VAL A 5 -38.79 -5.56 -25.81
N LEU A 6 -38.57 -5.26 -27.10
CA LEU A 6 -37.37 -5.64 -27.84
C LEU A 6 -36.37 -4.53 -27.57
N LEU A 7 -35.20 -4.83 -27.01
CA LEU A 7 -33.98 -4.02 -27.14
C LEU A 7 -32.75 -4.82 -26.68
N LEU A 8 -32.02 -5.31 -27.69
CA LEU A 8 -30.55 -5.44 -27.79
C LEU A 8 -29.80 -6.01 -26.57
N ALA A 9 -29.77 -7.34 -26.47
CA ALA A 9 -28.68 -8.05 -25.83
C ALA A 9 -27.45 -8.00 -26.75
N ALA A 10 -26.63 -6.96 -26.59
CA ALA A 10 -25.24 -7.01 -27.03
C ALA A 10 -24.47 -7.80 -25.97
N SER A 11 -23.97 -8.94 -26.40
CA SER A 11 -23.24 -9.95 -25.64
C SER A 11 -21.99 -9.39 -24.98
N LEU A 12 -22.04 -9.20 -23.65
CA LEU A 12 -20.89 -9.43 -22.78
C LEU A 12 -21.11 -10.80 -22.14
N GLY A 13 -20.90 -11.84 -22.94
CA GLY A 13 -20.80 -13.19 -22.41
C GLY A 13 -19.53 -13.24 -21.57
N ALA A 14 -19.68 -13.66 -20.32
CA ALA A 14 -18.61 -14.22 -19.53
C ALA A 14 -17.95 -15.33 -20.36
N VAL A 15 -16.80 -15.01 -20.91
CA VAL A 15 -15.94 -15.95 -21.60
C VAL A 15 -15.01 -16.52 -20.53
N MET A 16 -15.46 -17.60 -19.89
CA MET A 16 -14.51 -18.66 -19.54
C MET A 16 -14.01 -19.24 -20.86
N VAL A 17 -12.91 -18.73 -21.41
CA VAL A 17 -12.16 -19.39 -22.48
C VAL A 17 -10.86 -19.88 -21.90
N SER A 18 -10.87 -21.17 -21.60
CA SER A 18 -9.70 -22.05 -21.66
C SER A 18 -9.30 -22.23 -23.13
N GLY A 19 -8.84 -21.16 -23.76
CA GLY A 19 -8.20 -21.19 -25.06
C GLY A 19 -6.94 -20.38 -24.91
N GLU A 20 -5.79 -21.05 -24.88
CA GLU A 20 -4.51 -20.40 -25.11
C GLU A 20 -4.66 -19.57 -26.39
N ASP A 21 -4.77 -18.25 -26.25
CA ASP A 21 -4.50 -17.37 -27.39
C ASP A 21 -3.10 -17.72 -27.87
N ASP A 22 -2.92 -17.96 -29.18
CA ASP A 22 -1.59 -18.27 -29.67
C ASP A 22 -0.61 -17.10 -29.42
N HIS A 23 0.69 -17.41 -29.33
CA HIS A 23 1.77 -16.46 -29.06
C HIS A 23 1.64 -15.16 -29.88
N LYS A 24 1.27 -15.27 -31.16
CA LYS A 24 1.12 -14.12 -32.04
C LYS A 24 -0.06 -13.23 -31.60
N THR A 25 -1.20 -13.84 -31.30
CA THR A 25 -2.44 -13.15 -30.89
C THR A 25 -2.23 -12.35 -29.61
N ILE A 26 -1.55 -12.91 -28.61
CA ILE A 26 -1.27 -12.22 -27.34
C ILE A 26 -0.42 -10.96 -27.58
N ASN A 27 0.61 -11.06 -28.41
CA ASN A 27 1.49 -9.93 -28.73
C ASN A 27 0.80 -8.87 -29.61
N GLU A 28 -0.08 -9.27 -30.52
CA GLU A 28 -0.91 -8.33 -31.30
C GLU A 28 -1.92 -7.60 -30.41
N LYS A 29 -2.53 -8.28 -29.43
CA LYS A 29 -3.39 -7.64 -28.42
C LYS A 29 -2.63 -6.62 -27.59
N GLN A 30 -1.44 -6.96 -27.09
CA GLN A 30 -0.61 -6.03 -26.31
C GLN A 30 -0.21 -4.80 -27.14
N ARG A 31 0.23 -5.00 -28.39
CA ARG A 31 0.50 -3.89 -29.32
C ARG A 31 -0.73 -3.00 -29.49
N SER A 32 -1.90 -3.60 -29.72
CA SER A 32 -3.14 -2.85 -29.97
C SER A 32 -3.54 -2.03 -28.75
N LEU A 33 -3.43 -2.60 -27.55
CA LEU A 33 -3.66 -1.90 -26.28
C LEU A 33 -2.77 -0.66 -26.13
N LEU A 34 -1.48 -0.74 -26.49
CA LEU A 34 -0.61 0.44 -26.49
C LEU A 34 -1.05 1.47 -27.55
N MET A 35 -1.42 0.99 -28.74
CA MET A 35 -1.81 1.84 -29.87
C MET A 35 -3.20 2.48 -29.72
N ASP A 36 -4.08 1.93 -28.89
CA ASP A 36 -5.41 2.48 -28.66
C ASP A 36 -5.40 3.66 -27.67
N ASN A 37 -4.36 3.74 -26.83
CA ASN A 37 -4.25 4.77 -25.79
C ASN A 37 -3.53 6.06 -26.24
N PHE A 38 -2.75 5.99 -27.32
CA PHE A 38 -1.99 7.14 -27.82
C PHE A 38 -2.82 8.04 -28.74
N ASP A 39 -2.46 9.32 -28.80
CA ASP A 39 -3.15 10.34 -29.57
C ASP A 39 -2.18 11.20 -30.38
N THR A 40 -2.31 11.10 -31.70
CA THR A 40 -1.48 11.82 -32.69
C THR A 40 -1.74 13.32 -32.76
N ASP A 41 -2.83 13.81 -32.14
CA ASP A 41 -3.08 15.25 -32.05
C ASP A 41 -2.08 15.94 -31.11
N PHE A 42 -1.48 15.19 -30.19
CA PHE A 42 -0.37 15.65 -29.36
C PHE A 42 0.96 15.37 -30.04
N ARG A 43 1.95 16.23 -29.78
CA ARG A 43 3.32 16.03 -30.26
C ARG A 43 4.17 15.38 -29.17
N PRO A 44 4.86 14.27 -29.44
CA PRO A 44 5.64 13.55 -28.42
C PRO A 44 6.76 14.42 -27.81
N CYS A 45 7.36 15.31 -28.61
CA CYS A 45 8.39 16.24 -28.14
C CYS A 45 7.88 17.40 -27.27
N THR A 46 6.55 17.57 -27.14
CA THR A 46 5.93 18.65 -26.34
C THR A 46 5.27 18.09 -25.09
N THR A 47 4.49 17.02 -25.25
CA THR A 47 3.90 16.30 -24.12
C THR A 47 3.77 14.83 -24.50
N PHE A 48 4.74 14.04 -24.07
CA PHE A 48 4.78 12.62 -24.36
C PHE A 48 3.72 11.87 -23.55
N TYR A 49 3.40 12.31 -22.34
CA TYR A 49 2.33 11.73 -21.55
C TYR A 49 1.00 11.80 -22.31
N ASN A 50 0.58 12.97 -22.80
CA ASN A 50 -0.67 13.08 -23.56
C ASN A 50 -0.56 12.35 -24.89
N TYR A 51 0.61 12.38 -25.54
CA TYR A 51 0.83 11.56 -26.73
C TYR A 51 0.57 10.08 -26.46
N ALA A 52 1.03 9.52 -25.33
CA ALA A 52 0.96 8.08 -25.04
C ALA A 52 -0.31 7.61 -24.30
N CYS A 53 -0.88 8.44 -23.43
CA CYS A 53 -1.88 8.05 -22.43
C CYS A 53 -3.22 8.78 -22.55
N TYR A 54 -3.37 9.79 -23.41
CA TYR A 54 -4.54 10.67 -23.38
C TYR A 54 -5.88 9.94 -23.54
N LYS A 55 -5.94 8.93 -24.42
CA LYS A 55 -7.17 8.14 -24.64
C LYS A 55 -7.44 7.08 -23.58
N TRP A 56 -6.54 6.88 -22.61
CA TRP A 56 -6.74 5.95 -21.50
C TRP A 56 -8.07 6.20 -20.80
N SER A 57 -8.35 7.45 -20.45
CA SER A 57 -9.58 7.83 -19.74
C SER A 57 -10.86 7.54 -20.55
N GLU A 58 -10.83 7.74 -21.87
CA GLU A 58 -11.95 7.45 -22.76
C GLU A 58 -12.16 5.94 -22.94
N ASN A 59 -11.09 5.21 -23.23
CA ASN A 59 -11.11 3.76 -23.44
C ASN A 59 -11.60 2.99 -22.21
N HIS A 60 -11.36 3.52 -21.01
CA HIS A 60 -11.74 2.89 -19.74
C HIS A 60 -12.94 3.56 -19.07
N LYS A 61 -13.67 4.44 -19.77
CA LYS A 61 -14.75 5.25 -19.19
C LYS A 61 -15.85 4.44 -18.49
N ALA A 62 -16.16 3.25 -19.00
CA ALA A 62 -17.17 2.37 -18.45
C ALA A 62 -16.78 1.74 -17.09
N LYS A 63 -15.50 1.81 -16.71
CA LYS A 63 -14.93 1.21 -15.48
C LYS A 63 -14.34 2.23 -14.52
N ARG A 64 -14.63 3.51 -14.72
CA ARG A 64 -14.10 4.63 -13.93
C ARG A 64 -14.36 4.53 -12.43
N ASP A 65 -15.49 3.93 -12.05
CA ASP A 65 -15.87 3.79 -10.65
C ASP A 65 -15.08 2.64 -9.98
N ASN A 66 -14.39 1.82 -10.78
CA ASN A 66 -13.58 0.68 -10.34
C ASN A 66 -12.08 0.97 -10.32
N TYR A 67 -11.57 1.70 -11.32
CA TYR A 67 -10.17 2.08 -11.41
C TYR A 67 -9.98 3.35 -12.25
N THR A 68 -8.90 4.05 -11.97
CA THR A 68 -8.51 5.33 -12.57
C THR A 68 -7.11 5.30 -13.17
N ASN A 69 -6.33 4.26 -12.92
CA ASN A 69 -4.99 4.08 -13.49
C ASN A 69 -4.72 2.60 -13.79
N VAL A 70 -3.59 2.29 -14.43
CA VAL A 70 -3.23 0.90 -14.79
C VAL A 70 -3.00 0.02 -13.55
N ALA A 71 -2.38 0.53 -12.48
CA ALA A 71 -2.13 -0.26 -11.26
C ALA A 71 -3.45 -0.66 -10.55
N GLU A 72 -4.42 0.25 -10.47
CA GLU A 72 -5.77 -0.03 -9.98
C GLU A 72 -6.53 -0.98 -10.91
N MET A 73 -6.31 -0.90 -12.24
CA MET A 73 -6.91 -1.83 -13.20
C MET A 73 -6.43 -3.26 -12.92
N LEU A 74 -5.12 -3.47 -12.73
CA LEU A 74 -4.56 -4.78 -12.37
C LEU A 74 -5.22 -5.32 -11.09
N ASN A 75 -5.37 -4.47 -10.08
CA ASN A 75 -6.05 -4.82 -8.84
C ASN A 75 -7.51 -5.23 -9.06
N TYR A 76 -8.24 -4.45 -9.86
CA TYR A 76 -9.62 -4.73 -10.19
C TYR A 76 -9.77 -6.08 -10.90
N GLU A 77 -8.90 -6.39 -11.85
CA GLU A 77 -8.92 -7.67 -12.56
C GLU A 77 -8.59 -8.85 -11.64
N VAL A 78 -7.55 -8.74 -10.80
CA VAL A 78 -7.22 -9.74 -9.79
C VAL A 78 -8.41 -9.96 -8.84
N ASN A 79 -9.11 -8.89 -8.45
CA ASN A 79 -10.30 -9.00 -7.62
C ASN A 79 -11.42 -9.77 -8.31
N LEU A 80 -11.64 -9.56 -9.61
CA LEU A 80 -12.65 -10.31 -10.36
C LEU A 80 -12.37 -11.81 -10.33
N GLU A 81 -11.11 -12.21 -10.53
CA GLU A 81 -10.69 -13.61 -10.53
C GLU A 81 -10.84 -14.24 -9.14
N LEU A 82 -10.41 -13.55 -8.07
CA LEU A 82 -10.57 -14.05 -6.70
C LEU A 82 -12.05 -14.17 -6.29
N MET A 83 -12.90 -13.22 -6.69
CA MET A 83 -14.34 -13.30 -6.46
C MET A 83 -14.95 -14.50 -7.20
N GLU A 84 -14.56 -14.71 -8.46
CA GLU A 84 -15.01 -15.85 -9.26
C GLU A 84 -14.55 -17.18 -8.64
N TYR A 85 -13.32 -17.25 -8.11
CA TYR A 85 -12.83 -18.40 -7.36
C TYR A 85 -13.71 -18.71 -6.13
N PHE A 86 -14.07 -17.69 -5.34
CA PHE A 86 -14.93 -17.87 -4.17
C PHE A 86 -16.36 -18.31 -4.52
N GLU A 87 -16.87 -17.90 -5.67
CA GLU A 87 -18.19 -18.29 -6.17
C GLU A 87 -18.22 -19.72 -6.71
N LYS A 88 -17.21 -20.13 -7.47
CA LYS A 88 -17.19 -21.44 -8.14
C LYS A 88 -16.63 -22.58 -7.29
N THR A 89 -15.74 -22.28 -6.35
CA THR A 89 -15.08 -23.31 -5.55
C THR A 89 -16.00 -23.76 -4.42
N PRO A 90 -16.32 -25.07 -4.30
CA PRO A 90 -17.09 -25.59 -3.17
C PRO A 90 -16.33 -25.40 -1.85
N GLU A 91 -17.02 -25.02 -0.78
CA GLU A 91 -16.38 -24.85 0.54
C GLU A 91 -15.68 -26.11 1.05
N SER A 92 -16.18 -27.30 0.68
CA SER A 92 -15.55 -28.58 1.03
C SER A 92 -14.13 -28.73 0.47
N ASN A 93 -13.78 -27.97 -0.57
CA ASN A 93 -12.49 -28.00 -1.23
C ASN A 93 -11.58 -26.86 -0.77
N MET A 94 -12.07 -25.97 0.09
CA MET A 94 -11.29 -24.84 0.63
C MET A 94 -10.57 -25.27 1.90
N PRO A 95 -9.26 -24.97 2.03
CA PRO A 95 -8.60 -24.93 3.33
C PRO A 95 -9.36 -24.00 4.30
N GLY A 96 -9.23 -24.24 5.60
CA GLY A 96 -9.89 -23.48 6.66
C GLY A 96 -9.59 -21.98 6.58
N PHE A 97 -8.33 -21.61 6.31
CA PHE A 97 -7.97 -20.20 6.13
C PHE A 97 -8.57 -19.58 4.84
N VAL A 98 -8.72 -20.35 3.76
CA VAL A 98 -9.37 -19.87 2.52
C VAL A 98 -10.85 -19.63 2.77
N LYS A 99 -11.52 -20.53 3.47
CA LYS A 99 -12.91 -20.34 3.89
C LYS A 99 -13.05 -19.10 4.79
N MET A 100 -12.15 -18.91 5.75
CA MET A 100 -12.14 -17.73 6.63
C MET A 100 -12.03 -16.43 5.82
N VAL A 101 -11.16 -16.37 4.81
CA VAL A 101 -11.03 -15.20 3.92
C VAL A 101 -12.31 -14.97 3.12
N LYS A 102 -12.91 -16.04 2.59
CA LYS A 102 -14.22 -15.97 1.91
C LYS A 102 -15.31 -15.44 2.86
N ASP A 103 -15.39 -15.94 4.08
CA ASP A 103 -16.35 -15.49 5.09
C ASP A 103 -16.20 -13.98 5.36
N PHE A 104 -14.96 -13.48 5.47
CA PHE A 104 -14.71 -12.04 5.59
C PHE A 104 -15.20 -11.25 4.37
N PHE A 105 -14.83 -11.68 3.16
CA PHE A 105 -15.25 -11.03 1.92
C PHE A 105 -16.78 -10.96 1.79
N VAL A 106 -17.47 -12.07 2.09
CA VAL A 106 -18.94 -12.15 2.09
C VAL A 106 -19.52 -11.18 3.11
N SER A 107 -18.99 -11.15 4.34
CA SER A 107 -19.45 -10.19 5.36
C SER A 107 -19.29 -8.74 4.91
N CYS A 108 -18.17 -8.40 4.27
CA CYS A 108 -17.94 -7.05 3.75
C CYS A 108 -19.02 -6.64 2.74
N ARG A 109 -19.36 -7.54 1.83
CA ARG A 109 -20.33 -7.30 0.74
C ARG A 109 -21.78 -7.28 1.22
N GLU A 110 -22.12 -8.11 2.21
CA GLU A 110 -23.51 -8.42 2.56
C GLU A 110 -23.97 -7.80 3.89
N THR A 111 -23.05 -7.53 4.83
CA THR A 111 -23.39 -6.88 6.11
C THR A 111 -23.76 -5.42 5.86
N ALA A 112 -25.00 -5.06 6.22
CA ALA A 112 -25.50 -3.69 6.20
C ALA A 112 -24.59 -2.74 7.00
N GLU A 113 -24.52 -1.49 6.56
CA GLU A 113 -23.77 -0.46 7.28
C GLU A 113 -24.39 -0.22 8.66
N LEU A 114 -23.55 -0.23 9.70
CA LEU A 114 -23.94 0.18 11.04
C LEU A 114 -23.98 1.70 11.12
N THR A 115 -24.78 2.23 12.04
CA THR A 115 -24.60 3.61 12.51
C THR A 115 -23.39 3.67 13.46
N ILE A 116 -22.83 4.87 13.65
CA ILE A 116 -21.72 5.05 14.58
C ILE A 116 -22.11 4.64 16.01
N LEU A 117 -23.35 4.93 16.40
CA LEU A 117 -23.89 4.54 17.70
C LEU A 117 -23.96 3.01 17.85
N ASP A 118 -24.40 2.28 16.83
CA ASP A 118 -24.43 0.82 16.84
C ASP A 118 -23.02 0.23 16.96
N PHE A 119 -22.03 0.84 16.30
CA PHE A 119 -20.62 0.45 16.41
C PHE A 119 -20.07 0.73 17.82
N MET A 120 -20.41 1.87 18.42
CA MET A 120 -20.05 2.18 19.80
C MET A 120 -20.62 1.15 20.77
N HIS A 121 -21.89 0.77 20.62
CA HIS A 121 -22.52 -0.27 21.45
C HIS A 121 -21.94 -1.67 21.21
N LEU A 122 -21.50 -1.97 19.97
CA LEU A 122 -20.76 -3.19 19.69
C LEU A 122 -19.47 -3.24 20.53
N LEU A 123 -18.69 -2.17 20.54
CA LEU A 123 -17.46 -2.07 21.32
C LEU A 123 -17.71 -2.13 22.83
N GLU A 124 -18.75 -1.48 23.35
CA GLU A 124 -19.14 -1.59 24.78
C GLU A 124 -19.31 -3.06 25.19
N ARG A 125 -20.02 -3.85 24.37
CA ARG A 125 -20.26 -5.28 24.63
C ARG A 125 -18.98 -6.09 24.50
N GLN A 126 -18.17 -5.85 23.47
CA GLN A 126 -16.94 -6.60 23.22
C GLN A 126 -15.85 -6.33 24.27
N GLU A 127 -15.81 -5.12 24.81
CA GLU A 127 -14.79 -4.69 25.77
C GLU A 127 -15.27 -4.66 27.22
N ASN A 128 -16.57 -4.89 27.44
CA ASN A 128 -17.23 -4.65 28.72
C ASN A 128 -16.83 -3.27 29.27
N MET A 129 -17.04 -2.23 28.46
CA MET A 129 -16.58 -0.87 28.73
C MET A 129 -17.74 0.14 28.70
N LYS A 130 -17.50 1.32 29.27
CA LYS A 130 -18.33 2.52 29.12
C LYS A 130 -17.54 3.56 28.34
N TRP A 131 -18.20 4.35 27.50
CA TRP A 131 -17.59 5.49 26.84
C TRP A 131 -17.54 6.71 27.77
N ALA A 132 -16.40 7.39 27.85
CA ALA A 132 -16.26 8.72 28.44
C ALA A 132 -17.18 9.75 27.75
N LEU A 133 -17.41 9.58 26.44
CA LEU A 133 -18.37 10.37 25.67
C LEU A 133 -19.81 10.24 26.19
N PHE A 134 -20.19 9.09 26.77
CA PHE A 134 -21.54 8.87 27.32
C PHE A 134 -21.62 9.02 28.83
N THR A 135 -20.54 9.50 29.46
CA THR A 135 -20.45 9.59 30.91
C THR A 135 -20.52 11.05 31.33
N ALA A 136 -21.46 11.37 32.24
CA ALA A 136 -21.59 12.71 32.82
C ALA A 136 -20.32 13.12 33.60
N ASP A 137 -20.01 14.41 33.59
CA ASP A 137 -18.75 14.93 34.15
C ASP A 137 -18.56 14.64 35.65
N ASN A 138 -19.67 14.53 36.38
CA ASN A 138 -19.71 14.28 37.83
C ASN A 138 -19.90 12.80 38.21
N SER A 139 -19.75 11.87 37.25
CA SER A 139 -19.91 10.44 37.51
C SER A 139 -18.84 9.91 38.45
N GLU A 140 -19.25 9.30 39.58
CA GLU A 140 -18.34 8.61 40.51
C GLU A 140 -17.99 7.18 40.06
N ASP A 141 -18.80 6.59 39.16
CA ASP A 141 -18.69 5.20 38.70
C ASP A 141 -17.77 5.04 37.48
N PHE A 142 -17.07 6.10 37.07
CA PHE A 142 -16.20 6.09 35.90
C PHE A 142 -14.94 6.91 36.18
N VAL A 143 -13.79 6.33 35.84
CA VAL A 143 -12.50 7.02 35.95
C VAL A 143 -12.10 7.52 34.57
N PHE A 144 -12.07 8.84 34.39
CA PHE A 144 -11.54 9.46 33.19
C PHE A 144 -10.01 9.31 33.17
N ASP A 145 -9.53 8.25 32.51
CA ASP A 145 -8.11 7.97 32.31
C ASP A 145 -7.82 7.75 30.83
N TRP A 146 -7.38 8.82 30.16
CA TRP A 146 -7.07 8.80 28.74
C TRP A 146 -5.96 7.79 28.40
N THR A 147 -5.03 7.50 29.33
CA THR A 147 -3.94 6.54 29.09
C THR A 147 -4.47 5.12 29.06
N ALA A 148 -5.36 4.77 29.98
CA ALA A 148 -6.00 3.46 30.00
C ALA A 148 -6.93 3.25 28.80
N ILE A 149 -7.68 4.29 28.40
CA ILE A 149 -8.54 4.27 27.21
C ILE A 149 -7.68 4.09 25.94
N ALA A 150 -6.63 4.88 25.78
CA ALA A 150 -5.73 4.78 24.63
C ALA A 150 -5.04 3.40 24.57
N ALA A 151 -4.69 2.81 25.72
CA ALA A 151 -4.13 1.46 25.80
C ALA A 151 -5.14 0.40 25.40
N ARG A 152 -6.40 0.54 25.81
CA ARG A 152 -7.50 -0.34 25.41
C ARG A 152 -7.71 -0.32 23.90
N PHE A 153 -7.69 0.86 23.27
CA PHE A 153 -7.87 0.99 21.83
C PHE A 153 -6.64 0.60 21.00
N ARG A 154 -5.47 0.45 21.63
CA ARG A 154 -4.24 0.08 20.92
C ARG A 154 -4.35 -1.25 20.19
N LYS A 155 -5.13 -2.20 20.72
CA LYS A 155 -5.41 -3.50 20.08
C LYS A 155 -6.32 -3.41 18.84
N TYR A 156 -6.94 -2.26 18.65
CA TYR A 156 -7.74 -1.89 17.48
C TYR A 156 -6.98 -0.93 16.56
N GLY A 157 -5.65 -0.89 16.65
CA GLY A 157 -4.80 -0.09 15.77
C GLY A 157 -4.56 1.36 16.22
N PHE A 158 -5.08 1.79 17.37
CA PHE A 158 -4.91 3.17 17.86
C PHE A 158 -3.47 3.45 18.32
N ASN A 159 -2.60 3.87 17.38
CA ASN A 159 -1.15 4.04 17.59
C ASN A 159 -0.57 5.33 16.96
N TYR A 160 -1.42 6.34 16.74
CA TYR A 160 -1.08 7.52 15.94
C TYR A 160 -1.29 8.86 16.66
N LEU A 161 -1.83 8.85 17.88
CA LEU A 161 -2.13 10.06 18.65
C LEU A 161 -1.26 10.14 19.90
N PHE A 162 -0.65 11.31 20.13
CA PHE A 162 0.33 11.63 21.19
C PHE A 162 1.64 10.83 21.15
N ARG A 163 1.57 9.53 20.87
CA ARG A 163 2.71 8.63 20.80
C ARG A 163 2.41 7.49 19.84
N SER A 164 3.47 6.94 19.25
CA SER A 164 3.45 5.64 18.61
C SER A 164 4.36 4.67 19.35
N GLU A 165 3.91 3.43 19.51
CA GLU A 165 4.71 2.36 20.08
C GLU A 165 5.28 1.46 18.99
N ALA A 166 6.55 1.13 19.16
CA ALA A 166 7.25 0.11 18.40
C ALA A 166 7.87 -0.91 19.35
N LYS A 167 8.03 -2.13 18.86
CA LYS A 167 8.70 -3.22 19.56
C LYS A 167 9.86 -3.68 18.70
N LYS A 168 11.04 -3.82 19.29
CA LYS A 168 12.20 -4.44 18.64
C LYS A 168 12.58 -5.66 19.47
N SER A 169 12.68 -6.81 18.82
CA SER A 169 13.14 -8.03 19.48
C SER A 169 14.51 -8.37 18.90
N PRO A 170 15.60 -8.30 19.68
CA PRO A 170 16.87 -8.85 19.26
C PRO A 170 16.86 -10.38 19.23
N ASP A 171 16.11 -11.04 20.14
CA ASP A 171 16.04 -12.50 20.32
C ASP A 171 14.60 -12.96 20.60
N ALA A 172 14.27 -14.24 20.35
CA ALA A 172 12.88 -14.77 20.44
C ALA A 172 12.24 -14.58 21.83
N ASP A 173 13.09 -14.51 22.87
CA ASP A 173 12.70 -14.41 24.27
C ASP A 173 12.88 -12.99 24.84
N LYS A 174 13.37 -12.02 24.06
CA LYS A 174 13.64 -10.66 24.54
C LYS A 174 13.08 -9.62 23.59
N PHE A 175 12.41 -8.64 24.16
CA PHE A 175 11.97 -7.47 23.41
C PHE A 175 12.18 -6.20 24.21
N THR A 176 12.36 -5.11 23.48
CA THR A 176 12.41 -3.76 24.01
C THR A 176 11.26 -2.97 23.40
N MET A 177 10.53 -2.25 24.25
CA MET A 177 9.46 -1.35 23.84
C MET A 177 10.03 0.04 23.58
N TYR A 178 9.50 0.72 22.57
CA TYR A 178 9.92 2.06 22.20
C TYR A 178 8.73 2.99 22.08
N PHE A 179 8.82 4.16 22.72
CA PHE A 179 7.94 5.29 22.43
C PHE A 179 8.57 6.18 21.38
N LYS A 180 7.75 6.59 20.41
CA LYS A 180 8.14 7.47 19.31
C LYS A 180 7.11 8.58 19.14
N MET A 181 7.57 9.72 18.65
CA MET A 181 6.68 10.75 18.10
C MET A 181 5.82 10.13 16.98
N PRO A 182 4.50 10.38 16.94
CA PRO A 182 3.64 9.86 15.90
C PRO A 182 3.96 10.51 14.54
N ASN A 183 3.61 9.83 13.45
CA ASN A 183 3.71 10.40 12.12
C ASN A 183 2.54 11.38 11.89
N PHE A 184 2.83 12.68 11.83
CA PHE A 184 1.82 13.72 11.61
C PHE A 184 1.34 13.84 10.15
N SER A 185 1.97 13.15 9.20
CA SER A 185 1.58 13.18 7.79
C SER A 185 0.19 12.59 7.55
N SER A 186 -0.28 11.68 8.41
CA SER A 186 -1.62 11.09 8.37
C SER A 186 -2.59 11.73 9.38
N PHE A 187 -2.21 12.85 9.99
CA PHE A 187 -3.08 13.57 10.92
C PHE A 187 -4.13 14.38 10.15
N ASN A 188 -5.38 13.94 10.25
CA ASN A 188 -6.54 14.69 9.79
C ASN A 188 -7.22 15.37 10.99
N TYR A 189 -7.62 16.63 10.79
CA TYR A 189 -8.39 17.38 11.77
C TYR A 189 -9.77 16.78 11.95
N ILE A 190 -10.33 16.90 13.16
CA ILE A 190 -11.77 16.71 13.36
C ILE A 190 -12.47 17.98 12.90
N PHE A 191 -13.31 17.85 11.87
CA PHE A 191 -14.03 18.99 11.30
C PHE A 191 -15.37 19.22 12.02
N HIS A 192 -15.82 20.47 11.99
CA HIS A 192 -17.08 20.89 12.59
C HIS A 192 -18.28 20.06 12.11
N PHE A 193 -18.34 19.74 10.80
CA PHE A 193 -19.46 19.00 10.22
C PHE A 193 -19.57 17.57 10.76
N GLU A 194 -18.44 16.91 11.09
CA GLU A 194 -18.44 15.58 11.71
C GLU A 194 -19.07 15.66 13.10
N MET A 195 -18.71 16.70 13.86
CA MET A 195 -19.23 16.93 15.21
C MET A 195 -20.71 17.33 15.22
N GLU A 196 -21.17 18.14 14.25
CA GLU A 196 -22.59 18.42 14.03
C GLU A 196 -23.39 17.14 13.75
N GLU A 197 -22.84 16.24 12.94
CA GLU A 197 -23.47 14.95 12.65
C GLU A 197 -23.56 14.08 13.89
N TYR A 198 -22.48 13.98 14.68
CA TYR A 198 -22.48 13.27 15.96
C TYR A 198 -23.49 13.86 16.93
N ASN A 199 -23.57 15.19 17.04
CA ASN A 199 -24.54 15.89 17.88
C ASN A 199 -25.99 15.57 17.52
N ARG A 200 -26.27 15.36 16.23
CA ARG A 200 -27.60 14.97 15.74
C ARG A 200 -27.94 13.50 15.91
N THR A 201 -26.95 12.62 15.82
CA THR A 201 -27.17 11.16 15.67
C THR A 201 -26.91 10.38 16.95
N ILE A 202 -26.12 10.93 17.87
CA ILE A 202 -25.69 10.26 19.09
C ILE A 202 -26.36 10.94 20.29
N PRO A 203 -27.31 10.26 20.97
CA PRO A 203 -27.97 10.83 22.14
C PRO A 203 -27.03 10.84 23.35
N LEU A 204 -26.79 12.02 23.93
CA LEU A 204 -25.95 12.17 25.11
C LEU A 204 -26.80 12.27 26.39
N PRO A 205 -26.39 11.64 27.51
CA PRO A 205 -27.05 11.81 28.80
C PRO A 205 -26.98 13.26 29.30
N SER A 206 -27.93 13.64 30.16
CA SER A 206 -27.90 14.95 30.82
C SER A 206 -26.65 15.11 31.70
N GLY A 207 -26.00 16.27 31.62
CA GLY A 207 -24.76 16.54 32.36
C GLY A 207 -23.49 16.09 31.64
N THR A 208 -23.59 15.70 30.37
CA THR A 208 -22.47 15.46 29.47
C THR A 208 -22.28 16.68 28.55
N MET A 209 -21.04 17.10 28.36
CA MET A 209 -20.68 18.11 27.33
C MET A 209 -21.10 17.61 25.94
N ASN A 210 -21.71 18.48 25.15
CA ASN A 210 -22.15 18.09 23.80
C ASN A 210 -20.98 18.12 22.79
N PHE A 211 -21.20 17.56 21.60
CA PHE A 211 -20.14 17.45 20.58
C PHE A 211 -19.71 18.82 20.02
N GLU A 212 -20.61 19.80 19.94
CA GLU A 212 -20.28 21.16 19.45
C GLU A 212 -19.40 21.90 20.47
N GLU A 213 -19.77 21.86 21.76
CA GLU A 213 -18.96 22.41 22.86
C GLU A 213 -17.56 21.77 22.91
N LEU A 214 -17.49 20.45 22.68
CA LEU A 214 -16.23 19.73 22.65
C LEU A 214 -15.40 20.12 21.41
N TRP A 215 -16.03 20.36 20.27
CA TRP A 215 -15.35 20.82 19.05
C TRP A 215 -14.66 22.17 19.23
N GLU A 216 -15.28 23.14 19.92
CA GLU A 216 -14.66 24.45 20.18
C GLU A 216 -13.31 24.33 20.91
N ILE A 217 -13.18 23.35 21.80
CA ILE A 217 -11.94 23.06 22.51
C ILE A 217 -10.97 22.28 21.59
N ILE A 218 -11.48 21.29 20.85
CA ILE A 218 -10.68 20.44 19.96
C ILE A 218 -10.02 21.24 18.85
N ASP A 219 -10.73 22.15 18.20
CA ASP A 219 -10.20 22.94 17.08
C ASP A 219 -8.92 23.69 17.49
N THR A 220 -9.00 24.43 18.61
CA THR A 220 -7.84 25.13 19.18
C THR A 220 -6.77 24.17 19.71
N PHE A 221 -7.17 23.01 20.25
CA PHE A 221 -6.24 21.99 20.74
C PHE A 221 -5.41 21.39 19.59
N GLU A 222 -6.07 20.99 18.49
CA GLU A 222 -5.42 20.34 17.35
C GLU A 222 -4.49 21.30 16.61
N ASP A 223 -4.85 22.57 16.47
CA ASP A 223 -3.97 23.59 15.92
C ASP A 223 -2.67 23.70 16.72
N LYS A 224 -2.77 23.88 18.05
CA LYS A 224 -1.59 23.95 18.92
C LYS A 224 -0.80 22.64 18.93
N PHE A 225 -1.48 21.50 18.86
CA PHE A 225 -0.83 20.19 18.83
C PHE A 225 0.00 20.00 17.55
N ARG A 226 -0.51 20.44 16.39
CA ARG A 226 0.24 20.38 15.11
C ARG A 226 1.36 21.40 15.02
N GLU A 227 1.31 22.48 15.80
CA GLU A 227 2.40 23.47 15.89
C GLU A 227 3.64 22.96 16.65
N ILE A 228 3.56 21.81 17.33
CA ILE A 228 4.71 21.21 18.02
C ILE A 228 5.78 20.82 16.98
N LYS A 229 6.79 21.68 16.84
CA LYS A 229 7.98 21.47 16.01
C LYS A 229 9.19 21.28 16.90
N VAL A 230 9.73 20.06 16.89
CA VAL A 230 10.98 19.75 17.57
C VAL A 230 11.95 19.09 16.58
N PRO A 231 13.28 19.27 16.77
CA PRO A 231 14.26 18.53 15.99
C PRO A 231 14.04 17.02 16.09
N LYS A 232 14.26 16.31 14.98
CA LYS A 232 14.24 14.86 14.99
C LYS A 232 15.50 14.35 15.69
N GLU A 233 15.33 13.51 16.70
CA GLU A 233 16.41 12.73 17.32
C GLU A 233 16.31 11.30 16.78
N THR A 234 17.42 10.75 16.29
CA THR A 234 17.46 9.43 15.66
C THR A 234 17.75 8.29 16.63
N GLU A 235 18.33 8.60 17.80
CA GLU A 235 18.68 7.61 18.82
C GLU A 235 17.72 7.65 20.01
N PRO A 236 17.33 6.48 20.57
CA PRO A 236 16.47 6.43 21.73
C PRO A 236 17.26 6.67 23.01
N THR A 237 16.66 7.35 23.98
CA THR A 237 17.12 7.34 25.38
C THR A 237 16.51 6.14 26.09
N MET A 238 17.35 5.32 26.71
CA MET A 238 16.90 4.11 27.43
C MET A 238 16.57 4.43 28.89
N PHE A 239 15.43 3.93 29.35
CA PHE A 239 14.98 4.01 30.74
C PHE A 239 14.58 2.62 31.23
N LYS A 240 14.68 2.40 32.54
CA LYS A 240 13.89 1.34 33.16
C LYS A 240 12.44 1.78 33.29
N PHE A 241 11.51 0.83 33.29
CA PHE A 241 10.09 1.10 33.43
C PHE A 241 9.78 2.00 34.64
N HIS A 242 10.39 1.72 35.80
CA HIS A 242 10.19 2.53 37.01
C HIS A 242 10.84 3.93 36.94
N GLU A 243 11.72 4.19 35.98
CA GLU A 243 12.46 5.45 35.78
C GLU A 243 11.88 6.30 34.64
N LEU A 244 10.80 5.84 34.00
CA LEU A 244 10.17 6.57 32.91
C LEU A 244 9.82 8.01 33.35
N PRO A 245 10.15 9.02 32.53
CA PRO A 245 10.19 10.42 32.96
C PRO A 245 8.82 11.03 33.21
N TYR A 246 7.76 10.47 32.60
CA TYR A 246 6.41 11.02 32.68
C TYR A 246 5.42 9.97 33.21
N PRO A 247 4.59 10.29 34.22
CA PRO A 247 3.67 9.33 34.84
C PRO A 247 2.71 8.65 33.86
N TRP A 248 2.25 9.37 32.84
CA TRP A 248 1.33 8.84 31.83
C TRP A 248 1.94 7.68 31.03
N MET A 249 3.28 7.65 30.84
CA MET A 249 3.96 6.55 30.14
C MET A 249 3.85 5.26 30.94
N GLN A 250 4.03 5.34 32.26
CA GLN A 250 3.91 4.19 33.15
C GLN A 250 2.46 3.70 33.23
N SER A 251 1.50 4.62 33.40
CA SER A 251 0.07 4.28 33.41
C SER A 251 -0.37 3.61 32.11
N TYR A 252 0.07 4.15 30.97
CA TYR A 252 -0.20 3.59 29.66
C TYR A 252 0.33 2.16 29.51
N LEU A 253 1.61 1.91 29.81
CA LEU A 253 2.20 0.58 29.67
C LEU A 253 1.56 -0.43 30.62
N LYS A 254 1.24 -0.03 31.86
CA LYS A 254 0.49 -0.87 32.82
C LYS A 254 -0.84 -1.31 32.24
N ALA A 255 -1.58 -0.39 31.63
CA ALA A 255 -2.86 -0.70 30.99
C ALA A 255 -2.68 -1.56 29.73
N LEU A 256 -1.65 -1.29 28.92
CA LEU A 256 -1.40 -1.99 27.65
C LEU A 256 -0.99 -3.45 27.85
N LEU A 257 -0.18 -3.73 28.88
CA LEU A 257 0.36 -5.07 29.13
C LEU A 257 -0.47 -5.89 30.11
N HIS A 258 -1.51 -5.31 30.72
CA HIS A 258 -2.41 -6.04 31.61
C HIS A 258 -3.03 -7.27 30.92
N PRO A 259 -3.05 -8.47 31.56
CA PRO A 259 -2.75 -8.75 32.97
C PRO A 259 -1.30 -9.15 33.27
N GLN A 260 -0.39 -9.02 32.30
CA GLN A 260 1.02 -9.39 32.50
C GLN A 260 1.68 -8.45 33.51
N ALA A 261 2.44 -9.02 34.45
CA ALA A 261 3.24 -8.22 35.37
C ALA A 261 4.39 -7.57 34.61
N ILE A 262 4.56 -6.26 34.78
CA ILE A 262 5.68 -5.53 34.21
C ILE A 262 6.84 -5.60 35.19
N ASP A 263 7.98 -6.11 34.72
CA ASP A 263 9.24 -6.03 35.47
C ASP A 263 9.62 -4.55 35.66
N PRO A 264 9.80 -4.06 36.90
CA PRO A 264 10.25 -2.70 37.15
C PRO A 264 11.53 -2.33 36.39
N ASP A 265 12.43 -3.30 36.20
CA ASP A 265 13.71 -3.14 35.51
C ASP A 265 13.60 -3.34 33.99
N MET A 266 12.40 -3.55 33.44
CA MET A 266 12.16 -3.65 32.00
C MET A 266 12.69 -2.40 31.29
N GLU A 267 13.54 -2.59 30.28
CA GLU A 267 14.06 -1.50 29.46
C GLU A 267 13.01 -0.99 28.46
N VAL A 268 12.88 0.34 28.40
CA VAL A 268 12.00 1.06 27.50
C VAL A 268 12.80 2.20 26.85
N GLY A 269 12.85 2.18 25.52
CA GLY A 269 13.47 3.25 24.75
C GLY A 269 12.49 4.40 24.47
N VAL A 270 12.95 5.63 24.54
CA VAL A 270 12.15 6.82 24.21
C VAL A 270 12.90 7.63 23.17
N TYR A 271 12.33 7.71 21.96
CA TYR A 271 12.83 8.59 20.90
C TYR A 271 12.28 10.00 21.07
N ASN A 272 13.05 11.00 20.61
CA ASN A 272 12.67 12.41 20.62
C ASN A 272 12.28 12.91 22.01
N MET A 273 13.23 12.95 22.93
CA MET A 273 12.95 13.37 24.32
C MET A 273 12.41 14.80 24.39
N ALA A 274 12.86 15.69 23.51
CA ALA A 274 12.31 17.04 23.36
C ALA A 274 10.83 17.05 22.98
N TYR A 275 10.39 16.13 22.10
CA TYR A 275 8.97 15.96 21.77
C TYR A 275 8.18 15.55 23.02
N MET A 276 8.65 14.51 23.72
CA MET A 276 7.94 13.96 24.88
C MET A 276 7.80 14.99 26.01
N ALA A 277 8.83 15.81 26.23
CA ALA A 277 8.79 16.93 27.19
C ALA A 277 7.77 18.01 26.78
N THR A 278 7.75 18.36 25.49
CA THR A 278 6.82 19.35 24.96
C THR A 278 5.38 18.85 25.03
N LEU A 279 5.15 17.58 24.67
CA LEU A 279 3.86 16.90 24.77
C LEU A 279 3.36 16.85 26.22
N ASP A 280 4.20 16.43 27.16
CA ASP A 280 3.82 16.37 28.58
C ASP A 280 3.39 17.75 29.10
N ASN A 281 4.14 18.81 28.77
CA ASN A 281 3.77 20.17 29.13
C ASN A 281 2.52 20.69 28.41
N PHE A 282 2.30 20.26 27.17
CA PHE A 282 1.13 20.62 26.38
C PHE A 282 -0.15 19.97 26.92
N LEU A 283 -0.09 18.73 27.41
CA LEU A 283 -1.26 18.01 27.92
C LEU A 283 -1.65 18.43 29.35
N LYS A 284 -0.70 18.86 30.19
CA LYS A 284 -0.93 19.24 31.60
C LYS A 284 -2.07 20.23 31.88
N PRO A 285 -2.30 21.28 31.05
CA PRO A 285 -3.37 22.25 31.29
C PRO A 285 -4.77 21.69 31.03
N TYR A 286 -4.89 20.56 30.33
CA TYR A 286 -6.16 19.95 29.97
C TYR A 286 -6.57 18.91 31.02
N ASP A 287 -7.85 18.94 31.42
CA ASP A 287 -8.36 17.99 32.39
C ASP A 287 -8.52 16.58 31.80
N ALA A 288 -8.69 15.61 32.69
CA ALA A 288 -8.80 14.21 32.32
C ALA A 288 -10.10 13.88 31.57
N ILE A 289 -11.17 14.66 31.78
CA ILE A 289 -12.47 14.46 31.11
C ILE A 289 -12.33 14.78 29.62
N PHE A 290 -11.78 15.96 29.30
CA PHE A 290 -11.50 16.36 27.93
C PHE A 290 -10.58 15.36 27.23
N LEU A 291 -9.43 15.03 27.85
CA LEU A 291 -8.46 14.12 27.23
C LEU A 291 -9.06 12.73 26.97
N ALA A 292 -9.85 12.19 27.90
CA ALA A 292 -10.52 10.89 27.72
C ALA A 292 -11.51 10.93 26.54
N ARG A 293 -12.37 11.95 26.46
CA ARG A 293 -13.32 12.12 25.36
C ARG A 293 -12.63 12.35 24.02
N TYR A 294 -11.55 13.13 24.01
CA TYR A 294 -10.76 13.38 22.81
C TYR A 294 -10.12 12.10 22.26
N ILE A 295 -9.54 11.25 23.11
CA ILE A 295 -9.01 9.94 22.70
C ILE A 295 -10.13 9.08 22.08
N GLU A 296 -11.31 9.04 22.70
CA GLU A 296 -12.45 8.28 22.18
C GLU A 296 -12.91 8.80 20.81
N LEU A 297 -13.07 10.12 20.65
CA LEU A 297 -13.43 10.72 19.36
C LEU A 297 -12.43 10.39 18.27
N ARG A 298 -11.13 10.51 18.57
CA ARG A 298 -10.09 10.17 17.59
C ARG A 298 -10.14 8.70 17.24
N PHE A 299 -10.36 7.82 18.22
CA PHE A 299 -10.56 6.41 17.93
C PHE A 299 -11.75 6.15 17.01
N MET A 300 -12.87 6.89 17.14
CA MET A 300 -14.05 6.71 16.29
C MET A 300 -13.79 6.91 14.79
N GLN A 301 -12.74 7.64 14.38
CA GLN A 301 -12.36 7.76 12.97
C GLN A 301 -12.07 6.41 12.28
N ILE A 302 -11.84 5.34 13.08
CA ILE A 302 -11.75 3.97 12.54
C ILE A 302 -13.06 3.51 11.89
N PHE A 303 -14.21 3.95 12.41
CA PHE A 303 -15.52 3.59 11.91
C PHE A 303 -15.73 4.08 10.47
N ASP A 304 -15.31 5.32 10.19
CA ASP A 304 -15.41 5.89 8.85
C ASP A 304 -14.61 5.06 7.85
N LYS A 305 -13.41 4.59 8.23
CA LYS A 305 -12.61 3.67 7.39
C LYS A 305 -13.32 2.35 7.14
N LEU A 306 -13.93 1.76 8.17
CA LEU A 306 -14.69 0.49 8.06
C LEU A 306 -15.96 0.63 7.20
N ASN A 307 -16.53 1.82 7.11
CA ASN A 307 -17.73 2.09 6.30
C ASN A 307 -17.46 2.35 4.83
N GLN A 308 -16.20 2.45 4.40
CA GLN A 308 -15.85 2.71 3.00
C GLN A 308 -16.02 1.46 2.10
N ARG A 309 -17.22 0.86 2.02
CA ARG A 309 -17.50 -0.43 1.35
C ARG A 309 -18.41 -0.35 0.11
N SER A 310 -18.11 0.57 -0.79
CA SER A 310 -19.05 0.99 -1.85
C SER A 310 -19.47 -0.10 -2.87
N TYR A 311 -18.64 -1.10 -3.17
CA TYR A 311 -18.96 -2.15 -4.16
C TYR A 311 -18.12 -3.43 -3.96
N PRO A 312 -18.50 -4.58 -4.56
CA PRO A 312 -17.85 -5.87 -4.29
C PRO A 312 -16.33 -5.90 -4.51
N SER A 313 -15.82 -5.29 -5.59
CA SER A 313 -14.37 -5.23 -5.84
C SER A 313 -13.62 -4.45 -4.73
N LYS A 314 -14.22 -3.39 -4.17
CA LYS A 314 -13.64 -2.67 -3.03
C LYS A 314 -13.54 -3.56 -1.79
N CYS A 315 -14.56 -4.38 -1.52
CA CYS A 315 -14.50 -5.39 -0.47
C CYS A 315 -13.41 -6.44 -0.71
N MET A 316 -13.18 -6.84 -1.96
CA MET A 316 -12.10 -7.76 -2.30
C MET A 316 -10.72 -7.10 -2.10
N THR A 317 -10.54 -5.84 -2.49
CA THR A 317 -9.31 -5.07 -2.17
C THR A 317 -9.05 -5.04 -0.66
N ILE A 318 -10.05 -4.67 0.15
CA ILE A 318 -9.94 -4.67 1.62
C ILE A 318 -9.55 -6.07 2.13
N THR A 319 -10.18 -7.12 1.59
CA THR A 319 -9.87 -8.51 1.94
C THR A 319 -8.42 -8.88 1.64
N LYS A 320 -7.89 -8.50 0.47
CA LYS A 320 -6.48 -8.72 0.11
C LYS A 320 -5.52 -7.96 1.01
N ASN A 321 -5.82 -6.71 1.35
CA ASN A 321 -4.95 -5.87 2.18
C ASN A 321 -4.89 -6.37 3.63
N ILE A 322 -5.98 -6.96 4.12
CA ILE A 322 -6.05 -7.57 5.45
C ILE A 322 -5.43 -8.96 5.47
N PHE A 323 -5.59 -9.76 4.40
CA PHE A 323 -5.12 -11.15 4.31
C PHE A 323 -4.17 -11.41 3.12
N PRO A 324 -3.09 -10.61 2.96
CA PRO A 324 -2.29 -10.63 1.73
C PRO A 324 -1.70 -12.00 1.44
N MET A 325 -1.26 -12.72 2.48
CA MET A 325 -0.68 -14.05 2.35
C MET A 325 -1.69 -15.10 1.89
N ALA A 326 -2.90 -15.08 2.45
CA ALA A 326 -3.93 -16.04 2.07
C ALA A 326 -4.45 -15.77 0.65
N THR A 327 -4.56 -14.50 0.26
CA THR A 327 -4.97 -14.15 -1.11
C THR A 327 -3.89 -14.43 -2.15
N GLU A 328 -2.61 -14.21 -1.82
CA GLU A 328 -1.48 -14.62 -2.67
C GLU A 328 -1.44 -16.16 -2.82
N TYR A 329 -1.75 -16.93 -1.76
CA TYR A 329 -1.87 -18.38 -1.86
C TYR A 329 -2.95 -18.78 -2.86
N ILE A 330 -4.16 -18.21 -2.73
CA ILE A 330 -5.28 -18.51 -3.63
C ILE A 330 -4.90 -18.16 -5.06
N TYR A 331 -4.35 -16.97 -5.30
CA TYR A 331 -3.94 -16.52 -6.63
C TYR A 331 -2.86 -17.43 -7.23
N GLY A 332 -1.85 -17.83 -6.46
CA GLY A 332 -0.82 -18.77 -6.92
C GLY A 332 -1.37 -20.16 -7.27
N GLN A 333 -2.44 -20.62 -6.62
CA GLN A 333 -3.12 -21.87 -7.00
C GLN A 333 -3.92 -21.73 -8.30
N MET A 334 -4.42 -20.53 -8.60
CA MET A 334 -5.15 -20.25 -9.84
C MET A 334 -4.22 -20.09 -11.04
N HIS A 335 -2.96 -19.68 -10.79
CA HIS A 335 -1.94 -19.41 -11.80
C HIS A 335 -0.68 -20.26 -11.62
N PRO A 336 -0.77 -21.60 -11.70
CA PRO A 336 0.38 -22.49 -11.53
C PRO A 336 1.48 -22.26 -12.57
N GLU A 337 1.15 -21.73 -13.75
CA GLU A 337 2.09 -21.36 -14.81
C GLU A 337 3.12 -20.32 -14.37
N LEU A 338 2.76 -19.43 -13.42
CA LEU A 338 3.69 -18.40 -12.94
C LEU A 338 4.90 -18.99 -12.24
N VAL A 339 4.79 -20.19 -11.66
CA VAL A 339 5.90 -20.87 -10.98
C VAL A 339 7.08 -21.09 -11.92
N GLU A 340 6.80 -21.46 -13.18
CA GLU A 340 7.84 -21.69 -14.19
C GLU A 340 8.45 -20.38 -14.73
N GLU A 341 7.72 -19.26 -14.60
CA GLU A 341 8.14 -17.94 -15.04
C GLU A 341 8.98 -17.19 -13.99
N VAL A 342 8.85 -17.52 -12.69
CA VAL A 342 9.59 -16.85 -11.61
C VAL A 342 11.11 -16.77 -11.87
N PRO A 343 11.81 -17.84 -12.30
CA PRO A 343 13.24 -17.75 -12.60
C PRO A 343 13.56 -16.76 -13.73
N LYS A 344 12.71 -16.66 -14.75
CA LYS A 344 12.88 -15.73 -15.88
C LYS A 344 12.66 -14.28 -15.41
N ILE A 345 11.64 -14.06 -14.60
CA ILE A 345 11.34 -12.75 -13.99
C ILE A 345 12.52 -12.30 -13.10
N LYS A 346 13.07 -13.21 -12.29
CA LYS A 346 14.26 -12.93 -11.47
C LYS A 346 15.46 -12.54 -12.34
N GLN A 347 15.67 -13.23 -13.46
CA GLN A 347 16.73 -12.89 -14.40
C GLN A 347 16.54 -11.49 -15.01
N ILE A 348 15.30 -11.08 -15.32
CA ILE A 348 15.01 -9.71 -15.79
C ILE A 348 15.43 -8.70 -14.73
N PHE A 349 15.06 -8.90 -13.47
CA PHE A 349 15.45 -8.01 -12.37
C PHE A 349 16.96 -7.92 -12.20
N GLU A 350 17.68 -9.04 -12.17
CA GLU A 350 19.13 -9.05 -12.04
C GLU A 350 19.82 -8.35 -13.23
N ASN A 351 19.27 -8.52 -14.44
CA ASN A 351 19.73 -7.77 -15.62
C ASN A 351 19.50 -6.27 -15.44
N MET A 352 18.36 -5.85 -14.88
CA MET A 352 18.06 -4.44 -14.62
C MET A 352 18.96 -3.85 -13.54
N VAL A 353 19.22 -4.57 -12.44
CA VAL A 353 20.20 -4.13 -11.42
C VAL A 353 21.57 -3.90 -12.06
N ARG A 354 22.06 -4.85 -12.89
CA ARG A 354 23.32 -4.69 -13.62
C ARG A 354 23.30 -3.51 -14.60
N SER A 355 22.19 -3.31 -15.31
CA SER A 355 22.07 -2.26 -16.33
C SER A 355 22.00 -0.88 -15.68
N VAL A 356 21.22 -0.72 -14.60
CA VAL A 356 21.19 0.50 -13.79
C VAL A 356 22.55 0.77 -13.19
N ASN A 357 23.22 -0.24 -12.62
CA ASN A 357 24.57 -0.11 -12.08
C ASN A 357 25.55 0.42 -13.15
N LYS A 358 25.53 -0.18 -14.35
CA LYS A 358 26.36 0.27 -15.49
C LYS A 358 26.04 1.70 -15.92
N SER A 359 24.76 2.08 -15.98
CA SER A 359 24.34 3.43 -16.34
C SER A 359 24.78 4.47 -15.32
N LEU A 360 24.71 4.16 -14.03
CA LEU A 360 25.17 5.05 -12.96
C LEU A 360 26.68 5.25 -12.97
N HIS A 361 27.45 4.24 -13.37
CA HIS A 361 28.91 4.36 -13.57
C HIS A 361 29.31 5.26 -14.75
N LEU A 362 28.36 5.69 -15.60
CA LEU A 362 28.62 6.73 -16.61
C LEU A 362 28.74 8.13 -15.98
N ASP A 363 28.30 8.30 -14.73
CA ASP A 363 28.51 9.54 -13.99
C ASP A 363 30.00 9.75 -13.70
N VAL A 364 30.56 10.82 -14.27
CA VAL A 364 31.94 11.26 -14.02
C VAL A 364 32.03 12.32 -12.93
N SER A 365 30.89 12.82 -12.42
CA SER A 365 30.87 13.88 -11.40
C SER A 365 31.21 13.36 -10.00
N GLY A 366 31.07 12.04 -9.77
CA GLY A 366 31.34 11.41 -8.48
C GLY A 366 30.27 11.74 -7.42
N VAL A 367 29.10 12.19 -7.87
CA VAL A 367 27.98 12.61 -7.02
C VAL A 367 27.31 11.40 -6.36
N ILE A 368 27.41 10.21 -6.97
CA ILE A 368 26.84 8.96 -6.44
C ILE A 368 27.80 8.34 -5.41
N PRO A 369 27.45 8.25 -4.12
CA PRO A 369 28.33 7.70 -3.09
C PRO A 369 28.59 6.20 -3.28
N LYS A 370 29.75 5.70 -2.86
CA LYS A 370 30.07 4.27 -2.93
C LYS A 370 29.01 3.37 -2.26
N ALA A 371 28.47 3.81 -1.13
CA ALA A 371 27.42 3.09 -0.41
C ALA A 371 26.16 2.84 -1.25
N PHE A 372 25.90 3.69 -2.26
CA PHE A 372 24.83 3.48 -3.23
C PHE A 372 25.06 2.20 -4.03
N PHE A 373 26.28 2.01 -4.54
CA PHE A 373 26.64 0.84 -5.33
C PHE A 373 26.66 -0.43 -4.48
N ASP A 374 27.20 -0.38 -3.26
CA ASP A 374 27.20 -1.53 -2.35
C ASP A 374 25.75 -1.99 -2.03
N LYS A 375 24.83 -1.03 -1.86
CA LYS A 375 23.40 -1.31 -1.65
C LYS A 375 22.74 -1.87 -2.92
N LEU A 376 23.06 -1.32 -4.11
CA LEU A 376 22.52 -1.81 -5.38
C LEU A 376 22.97 -3.26 -5.67
N GLU A 377 24.23 -3.59 -5.41
CA GLU A 377 24.80 -4.91 -5.71
C GLU A 377 24.32 -6.04 -4.80
N THR A 378 23.91 -5.70 -3.57
CA THR A 378 23.37 -6.66 -2.59
C THR A 378 21.84 -6.76 -2.63
N MET A 379 21.21 -5.99 -3.51
CA MET A 379 19.77 -5.95 -3.65
C MET A 379 19.25 -7.24 -4.29
N HIS A 380 18.16 -7.75 -3.75
CA HIS A 380 17.51 -8.96 -4.26
C HIS A 380 16.00 -8.77 -4.39
N MET A 381 15.35 -9.70 -5.08
CA MET A 381 13.90 -9.72 -5.25
C MET A 381 13.31 -11.07 -4.84
N LYS A 382 12.03 -11.05 -4.50
CA LYS A 382 11.17 -12.24 -4.44
C LYS A 382 9.83 -11.98 -5.13
N VAL A 383 9.20 -13.06 -5.57
CA VAL A 383 7.84 -13.06 -6.13
C VAL A 383 6.89 -13.60 -5.07
N GLY A 384 5.83 -12.85 -4.79
CA GLY A 384 4.86 -13.14 -3.75
C GLY A 384 5.44 -13.01 -2.35
N ASN A 385 4.58 -13.28 -1.36
CA ASN A 385 4.92 -13.10 0.06
C ASN A 385 5.00 -14.39 0.86
N LEU A 386 4.70 -15.54 0.25
CA LEU A 386 4.73 -16.82 0.93
C LEU A 386 6.14 -17.42 0.97
N PRO A 387 6.51 -18.14 2.04
CA PRO A 387 7.79 -18.84 2.09
C PRO A 387 7.83 -19.93 1.02
N GLN A 388 8.89 -19.96 0.22
CA GLN A 388 9.02 -20.91 -0.89
C GLN A 388 9.43 -22.33 -0.44
N GLU A 389 9.97 -22.44 0.78
CA GLU A 389 10.64 -23.66 1.28
C GLU A 389 9.75 -24.52 2.18
N ARG A 390 8.54 -24.05 2.51
CA ARG A 390 7.58 -24.74 3.39
C ARG A 390 6.27 -24.98 2.66
N ASP A 391 5.52 -25.98 3.12
CA ASP A 391 4.14 -26.15 2.68
C ASP A 391 3.32 -24.93 3.13
N ALA A 392 3.06 -24.02 2.19
CA ALA A 392 2.35 -22.78 2.45
C ALA A 392 0.95 -23.03 3.02
N LYS A 393 0.31 -24.15 2.67
CA LYS A 393 -1.04 -24.47 3.17
C LYS A 393 -1.00 -24.74 4.68
N ASP A 394 -0.14 -25.65 5.12
CA ASP A 394 -0.05 -26.03 6.53
C ASP A 394 0.43 -24.84 7.41
N LEU A 395 1.33 -24.03 6.87
CA LEU A 395 1.77 -22.79 7.52
C LEU A 395 0.59 -21.82 7.73
N LEU A 396 -0.20 -21.56 6.69
CA LEU A 396 -1.33 -20.61 6.77
C LEU A 396 -2.48 -21.16 7.64
N GLU A 397 -2.73 -22.46 7.62
CA GLU A 397 -3.66 -23.11 8.56
C GLU A 397 -3.24 -22.87 10.01
N SER A 398 -1.96 -23.11 10.32
CA SER A 398 -1.44 -22.86 11.67
C SER A 398 -1.45 -21.38 12.04
N TYR A 399 -1.13 -20.49 11.10
CA TYR A 399 -1.08 -19.05 11.32
C TYR A 399 -2.46 -18.47 11.67
N TYR A 400 -3.49 -18.84 10.91
CA TYR A 400 -4.86 -18.33 11.09
C TYR A 400 -5.74 -19.21 11.99
N ALA A 401 -5.20 -20.26 12.62
CA ALA A 401 -5.97 -21.24 13.39
C ALA A 401 -6.89 -20.61 14.46
N GLN A 402 -6.44 -19.53 15.09
CA GLN A 402 -7.16 -18.82 16.16
C GLN A 402 -8.16 -17.77 15.67
N LEU A 403 -8.09 -17.38 14.39
CA LEU A 403 -9.00 -16.39 13.83
C LEU A 403 -10.28 -17.09 13.33
N LYS A 404 -11.43 -16.64 13.82
CA LYS A 404 -12.74 -17.16 13.43
C LYS A 404 -13.61 -16.01 12.98
N LEU A 405 -13.99 -16.03 11.71
CA LEU A 405 -14.79 -14.99 11.07
C LEU A 405 -16.12 -15.58 10.64
N THR A 406 -17.13 -14.73 10.52
CA THR A 406 -18.47 -15.14 10.10
C THR A 406 -18.91 -14.37 8.86
N PRO A 407 -19.67 -14.95 7.94
CA PRO A 407 -20.12 -14.25 6.74
C PRO A 407 -21.17 -13.17 7.00
N SER A 408 -21.68 -13.04 8.23
CA SER A 408 -22.80 -12.15 8.57
C SER A 408 -22.42 -10.90 9.35
N ASP A 409 -21.21 -10.82 9.91
CA ASP A 409 -20.83 -9.73 10.83
C ASP A 409 -19.48 -9.09 10.48
N TYR A 410 -19.52 -8.15 9.53
CA TYR A 410 -18.33 -7.44 9.08
C TYR A 410 -17.62 -6.63 10.19
N TYR A 411 -18.37 -5.93 11.04
CA TYR A 411 -17.77 -5.03 12.03
C TYR A 411 -17.09 -5.82 13.14
N LEU A 412 -17.74 -6.88 13.65
CA LEU A 412 -17.11 -7.77 14.62
C LEU A 412 -15.90 -8.48 14.02
N ASN A 413 -16.00 -8.96 12.76
CA ASN A 413 -14.86 -9.56 12.08
C ASN A 413 -13.64 -8.62 12.07
N ASN A 414 -13.81 -7.33 11.72
CA ASN A 414 -12.72 -6.36 11.73
C ASN A 414 -12.11 -6.18 13.13
N LEU A 415 -12.94 -6.09 14.18
CA LEU A 415 -12.45 -6.00 15.55
C LEU A 415 -11.64 -7.24 15.96
N GLU A 416 -12.09 -8.44 15.59
CA GLU A 416 -11.36 -9.69 15.87
C GLU A 416 -10.05 -9.79 15.07
N ILE A 417 -10.04 -9.33 13.83
CA ILE A 417 -8.84 -9.25 12.99
C ILE A 417 -7.81 -8.30 13.62
N MET A 418 -8.22 -7.11 14.06
CA MET A 418 -7.31 -6.16 14.71
C MET A 418 -6.73 -6.72 16.01
N LYS A 419 -7.58 -7.35 16.84
CA LYS A 419 -7.12 -8.06 18.05
C LYS A 419 -6.14 -9.17 17.72
N PHE A 420 -6.41 -9.96 16.68
CA PHE A 420 -5.54 -11.04 16.21
C PHE A 420 -4.16 -10.48 15.89
N TYR A 421 -4.05 -9.51 14.98
CA TYR A 421 -2.75 -8.94 14.60
C TYR A 421 -2.05 -8.19 15.74
N PHE A 422 -2.80 -7.59 16.66
CA PHE A 422 -2.21 -7.02 17.87
C PHE A 422 -1.60 -8.09 18.79
N LYS A 423 -2.24 -9.25 18.97
CA LYS A 423 -1.67 -10.37 19.72
C LYS A 423 -0.39 -10.90 19.08
N PHE A 424 -0.34 -10.98 17.75
CA PHE A 424 0.90 -11.33 17.03
C PHE A 424 2.00 -10.33 17.30
N TRP A 425 1.69 -9.03 17.27
CA TRP A 425 2.65 -7.98 17.62
C TRP A 425 3.15 -8.10 19.07
N GLN A 426 2.28 -8.53 20.00
CA GLN A 426 2.66 -8.74 21.41
C GLN A 426 3.53 -9.98 21.63
N ASP A 427 3.37 -11.06 20.86
CA ASP A 427 4.17 -12.28 21.02
C ASP A 427 5.59 -12.11 20.42
N SER A 428 6.62 -12.28 21.25
CA SER A 428 8.03 -12.11 20.83
C SER A 428 8.55 -13.24 19.94
N LYS A 429 7.90 -14.40 19.93
CA LYS A 429 8.33 -15.56 19.14
C LYS A 429 8.28 -15.32 17.64
N TYR A 430 7.43 -14.40 17.19
CA TYR A 430 7.27 -14.05 15.78
C TYR A 430 8.21 -12.93 15.31
N ALA A 431 9.14 -12.50 16.18
CA ALA A 431 10.01 -11.36 15.92
C ALA A 431 11.46 -11.72 15.57
N VAL A 432 11.85 -13.01 15.62
CA VAL A 432 13.26 -13.44 15.52
C VAL A 432 13.49 -14.45 14.39
N GLU A 433 14.29 -13.98 13.43
CA GLU A 433 15.03 -14.63 12.33
C GLU A 433 14.34 -15.59 11.34
N ASP A 434 14.86 -15.55 10.11
CA ASP A 434 14.46 -16.14 8.80
C ASP A 434 13.08 -15.80 8.24
N ASP A 435 12.01 -15.75 9.05
CA ASP A 435 10.63 -15.49 8.58
C ASP A 435 10.15 -14.05 8.83
N MET A 436 11.06 -13.11 9.11
CA MET A 436 10.71 -11.70 9.41
C MET A 436 9.74 -11.11 8.37
N MET A 437 9.85 -11.48 7.09
CA MET A 437 8.93 -11.02 6.04
C MET A 437 7.51 -11.58 6.15
N PHE A 438 7.38 -12.84 6.56
CA PHE A 438 6.08 -13.51 6.72
C PHE A 438 5.29 -12.85 7.87
N TYR A 439 5.97 -12.52 8.97
CA TYR A 439 5.36 -11.93 10.16
C TYR A 439 5.29 -10.40 10.15
N GLN A 440 6.05 -9.71 9.28
CA GLN A 440 6.03 -8.24 9.16
C GLN A 440 5.00 -7.68 8.19
N ASN A 441 4.30 -8.52 7.41
CA ASN A 441 3.12 -8.10 6.66
C ASN A 441 2.02 -7.72 7.65
N LYS A 442 2.10 -6.49 8.15
CA LYS A 442 1.05 -5.88 8.95
C LYS A 442 -0.18 -5.76 8.04
N PRO A 443 -1.37 -6.09 8.53
CA PRO A 443 -2.59 -5.77 7.80
C PRO A 443 -2.56 -4.29 7.43
N ASN A 444 -2.75 -3.99 6.15
CA ASN A 444 -3.02 -2.62 5.76
C ASN A 444 -4.54 -2.40 5.89
N TYR A 445 -4.91 -1.56 6.86
CA TYR A 445 -6.31 -1.17 7.05
C TYR A 445 -6.70 0.03 6.18
N ASP A 446 -5.73 0.62 5.49
CA ASP A 446 -5.98 1.61 4.46
C ASP A 446 -6.39 0.92 3.15
N TYR A 447 -7.32 1.56 2.45
CA TYR A 447 -7.71 1.15 1.13
C TYR A 447 -6.62 1.56 0.14
N GLU A 448 -5.74 0.62 -0.19
CA GLU A 448 -4.78 0.73 -1.29
C GLU A 448 -5.21 -0.21 -2.41
N ALA A 449 -5.49 0.36 -3.58
CA ALA A 449 -5.93 -0.38 -4.76
C ALA A 449 -4.80 -0.60 -5.76
N ASP A 450 -3.62 -0.02 -5.58
CA ASP A 450 -2.53 -0.19 -6.54
C ASP A 450 -1.82 -1.54 -6.34
N ILE A 451 -1.65 -2.31 -7.42
CA ILE A 451 -0.71 -3.44 -7.43
C ILE A 451 0.65 -2.92 -7.85
N GLU A 452 1.56 -2.81 -6.89
CA GLU A 452 2.95 -2.36 -7.10
C GLU A 452 3.97 -3.17 -6.28
N PRO A 453 5.26 -3.16 -6.68
CA PRO A 453 6.32 -3.75 -5.88
C PRO A 453 6.56 -2.98 -4.58
N THR A 454 6.88 -3.68 -3.50
CA THR A 454 7.22 -3.07 -2.20
C THR A 454 8.70 -3.30 -1.87
N TYR A 455 9.39 -2.25 -1.42
CA TYR A 455 10.78 -2.35 -0.95
C TYR A 455 10.86 -2.47 0.57
N VAL A 456 11.62 -3.46 1.05
CA VAL A 456 11.88 -3.69 2.48
C VAL A 456 13.32 -3.29 2.81
N ALA A 457 13.48 -2.07 3.32
CA ALA A 457 14.79 -1.45 3.54
C ALA A 457 15.72 -2.22 4.50
N SER A 458 15.17 -2.84 5.54
CA SER A 458 15.96 -3.63 6.52
C SER A 458 16.61 -4.87 5.91
N MET A 459 16.10 -5.36 4.78
CA MET A 459 16.57 -6.57 4.11
C MET A 459 17.19 -6.28 2.75
N ASN A 460 17.09 -5.04 2.26
CA ASN A 460 17.47 -4.69 0.90
C ASN A 460 16.79 -5.57 -0.17
N LEU A 461 15.48 -5.77 -0.01
CA LEU A 461 14.68 -6.70 -0.79
C LEU A 461 13.49 -6.00 -1.45
N PHE A 462 13.24 -6.32 -2.72
CA PHE A 462 11.95 -6.06 -3.38
C PHE A 462 11.00 -7.25 -3.34
N ILE A 463 9.74 -6.97 -3.08
CA ILE A 463 8.64 -7.94 -3.10
C ILE A 463 7.71 -7.57 -4.25
N TYR A 464 7.60 -8.46 -5.23
CA TYR A 464 6.70 -8.27 -6.36
C TYR A 464 5.44 -9.14 -6.15
N PRO A 465 4.24 -8.54 -6.02
CA PRO A 465 3.01 -9.32 -5.83
C PRO A 465 2.69 -10.16 -7.07
N LEU A 466 2.11 -11.34 -6.89
CA LEU A 466 1.82 -12.24 -8.02
C LEU A 466 0.89 -11.60 -9.05
N GLY A 467 -0.09 -10.83 -8.58
CA GLY A 467 -1.05 -10.13 -9.44
C GLY A 467 -0.44 -9.07 -10.37
N LEU A 468 0.85 -8.73 -10.22
CA LEU A 468 1.58 -7.85 -11.14
C LEU A 468 1.99 -8.59 -12.42
N PHE A 469 2.10 -9.93 -12.40
CA PHE A 469 2.60 -10.72 -13.52
C PHE A 469 1.51 -11.11 -14.51
N ARG A 470 0.79 -10.10 -14.99
CA ARG A 470 -0.31 -10.21 -15.95
C ARG A 470 -0.26 -9.05 -16.97
N PRO A 471 -0.93 -9.16 -18.13
CA PRO A 471 -1.05 -8.04 -19.06
C PRO A 471 -1.63 -6.78 -18.38
N PRO A 472 -1.17 -5.57 -18.74
CA PRO A 472 -0.15 -5.26 -19.74
C PRO A 472 1.30 -5.34 -19.22
N VAL A 473 1.53 -5.73 -17.97
CA VAL A 473 2.86 -5.70 -17.34
C VAL A 473 3.70 -6.92 -17.73
N TYR A 474 3.13 -8.12 -17.70
CA TYR A 474 3.84 -9.35 -18.03
C TYR A 474 2.92 -10.43 -18.59
N HIS A 475 3.45 -11.31 -19.44
CA HIS A 475 2.83 -12.58 -19.79
C HIS A 475 3.93 -13.55 -20.23
N ALA A 476 3.76 -14.85 -19.99
CA ALA A 476 4.70 -15.88 -20.43
C ALA A 476 5.01 -15.76 -21.93
N ASP A 477 3.97 -15.64 -22.75
CA ASP A 477 4.05 -15.49 -24.21
C ASP A 477 4.33 -14.06 -24.71
N PHE A 478 4.57 -13.07 -23.84
CA PHE A 478 5.02 -11.77 -24.34
C PHE A 478 6.38 -11.90 -25.01
N GLU A 479 6.51 -11.29 -26.18
CA GLU A 479 7.79 -11.00 -26.80
C GLU A 479 8.64 -10.12 -25.88
N ASP A 480 9.96 -10.29 -25.96
CA ASP A 480 10.90 -9.61 -25.06
C ASP A 480 10.76 -8.09 -25.11
N ILE A 481 10.38 -7.50 -26.25
CA ILE A 481 10.11 -6.05 -26.34
C ILE A 481 9.04 -5.60 -25.35
N PHE A 482 7.97 -6.38 -25.14
CA PHE A 482 6.94 -6.01 -24.17
C PHE A 482 7.43 -6.26 -22.76
N LYS A 483 8.03 -7.43 -22.47
CA LYS A 483 8.62 -7.71 -21.14
C LYS A 483 9.65 -6.65 -20.71
N GLN A 484 10.47 -6.17 -21.64
CA GLN A 484 11.48 -5.15 -21.38
C GLN A 484 10.88 -3.75 -21.26
N SER A 485 9.99 -3.37 -22.19
CA SER A 485 9.36 -2.06 -22.14
C SER A 485 8.49 -1.88 -20.90
N SER A 486 7.71 -2.89 -20.49
CA SER A 486 6.84 -2.80 -19.30
C SER A 486 7.55 -3.21 -18.01
N LEU A 487 7.73 -4.53 -17.77
CA LEU A 487 8.19 -5.07 -16.49
C LEU A 487 9.62 -4.64 -16.17
N ALA A 488 10.55 -4.73 -17.13
CA ALA A 488 11.95 -4.38 -16.87
C ALA A 488 12.11 -2.87 -16.60
N THR A 489 11.42 -2.00 -17.36
CA THR A 489 11.39 -0.57 -17.05
C THR A 489 10.80 -0.31 -15.65
N LEU A 490 9.68 -0.95 -15.31
CA LEU A 490 9.09 -0.82 -13.98
C LEU A 490 10.09 -1.22 -12.89
N MET A 491 10.77 -2.36 -13.04
CA MET A 491 11.82 -2.81 -12.11
C MET A 491 12.97 -1.79 -12.03
N ALA A 492 13.45 -1.30 -13.17
CA ALA A 492 14.57 -0.37 -13.23
C ALA A 492 14.27 0.98 -12.55
N VAL A 493 13.05 1.48 -12.69
CA VAL A 493 12.57 2.67 -11.96
C VAL A 493 12.45 2.37 -10.47
N ARG A 494 11.83 1.24 -10.10
CA ARG A 494 11.54 0.89 -8.71
C ARG A 494 12.78 0.59 -7.87
N ILE A 495 13.89 0.15 -8.46
CA ILE A 495 15.19 0.00 -7.75
C ILE A 495 15.55 1.27 -6.95
N PHE A 496 15.15 2.45 -7.42
CA PHE A 496 15.42 3.71 -6.73
C PHE A 496 14.57 3.95 -5.48
N ASP A 497 13.48 3.19 -5.26
CA ASP A 497 12.69 3.24 -4.03
C ASP A 497 13.55 2.89 -2.81
N ALA A 498 14.63 2.14 -3.01
CA ALA A 498 15.63 1.86 -1.99
C ALA A 498 16.35 3.10 -1.43
N PHE A 499 16.21 4.25 -2.09
CA PHE A 499 16.87 5.49 -1.76
C PHE A 499 15.89 6.64 -1.46
N LEU A 500 14.58 6.39 -1.56
CA LEU A 500 13.55 7.30 -1.10
C LEU A 500 13.52 7.28 0.44
N GLY A 501 13.92 8.38 1.09
CA GLY A 501 13.90 8.50 2.56
C GLY A 501 15.24 8.34 3.28
N VAL A 502 16.37 8.49 2.59
CA VAL A 502 17.65 8.82 3.25
C VAL A 502 17.62 10.32 3.60
N ASP A 503 16.72 10.70 4.50
CA ASP A 503 16.40 12.10 4.81
C ASP A 503 17.58 12.89 5.39
N ASP A 504 18.65 12.23 5.86
CA ASP A 504 19.75 12.90 6.55
C ASP A 504 21.05 13.07 5.73
N ASP A 505 21.28 12.39 4.60
CA ASP A 505 22.65 12.30 4.02
C ASP A 505 22.83 12.28 2.48
N GLY A 506 21.88 12.70 1.61
CA GLY A 506 22.23 12.69 0.17
C GLY A 506 21.38 13.44 -0.85
N PHE A 507 20.10 13.08 -1.04
CA PHE A 507 19.31 13.58 -2.19
C PHE A 507 17.86 13.88 -1.81
N PRO A 508 17.32 15.04 -2.22
CA PRO A 508 15.88 15.31 -2.15
C PRO A 508 15.07 14.19 -2.84
N ALA A 509 13.97 13.77 -2.24
CA ALA A 509 13.15 12.67 -2.76
C ALA A 509 12.66 12.91 -4.21
N ASP A 510 12.39 14.15 -4.58
CA ASP A 510 11.98 14.50 -5.94
C ASP A 510 13.12 14.35 -6.96
N ASP A 511 14.36 14.63 -6.55
CA ASP A 511 15.54 14.41 -7.39
C ASP A 511 15.77 12.91 -7.62
N VAL A 512 15.63 12.10 -6.56
CA VAL A 512 15.70 10.63 -6.66
C VAL A 512 14.64 10.10 -7.63
N LYS A 513 13.40 10.60 -7.56
CA LYS A 513 12.33 10.20 -8.50
C LYS A 513 12.68 10.57 -9.94
N GLN A 514 13.19 11.78 -10.19
CA GLN A 514 13.57 12.18 -11.55
C GLN A 514 14.71 11.31 -12.10
N ILE A 515 15.75 11.07 -11.29
CA ILE A 515 16.86 10.17 -11.65
C ILE A 515 16.32 8.76 -11.92
N ALA A 516 15.41 8.28 -11.09
CA ALA A 516 14.79 6.97 -11.26
C ALA A 516 14.09 6.82 -12.61
N GLY A 517 13.30 7.81 -13.01
CA GLY A 517 12.65 7.84 -14.32
C GLY A 517 13.66 7.79 -15.47
N VAL A 518 14.63 8.70 -15.47
CA VAL A 518 15.60 8.85 -16.57
C VAL A 518 16.52 7.63 -16.68
N ILE A 519 17.17 7.25 -15.58
CA ILE A 519 18.12 6.14 -15.55
C ILE A 519 17.40 4.80 -15.70
N GLY A 520 16.23 4.64 -15.09
CA GLY A 520 15.43 3.43 -15.20
C GLY A 520 15.03 3.15 -16.65
N LEU A 521 14.44 4.15 -17.32
CA LEU A 521 14.04 4.05 -18.72
C LEU A 521 15.23 3.89 -19.67
N TYR A 522 16.30 4.65 -19.47
CA TYR A 522 17.51 4.52 -20.27
C TYR A 522 18.11 3.11 -20.15
N SER A 523 18.18 2.59 -18.93
CA SER A 523 18.81 1.28 -18.67
C SER A 523 18.03 0.14 -19.30
N SER A 524 16.69 0.14 -19.23
CA SER A 524 15.87 -0.89 -19.88
C SER A 524 15.90 -0.77 -21.41
N PHE A 525 15.86 0.46 -21.94
CA PHE A 525 15.95 0.71 -23.38
C PHE A 525 17.28 0.22 -23.97
N GLU A 526 18.40 0.62 -23.37
CA GLU A 526 19.73 0.20 -23.82
C GLU A 526 19.95 -1.30 -23.62
N ALA A 527 19.51 -1.87 -22.50
CA ALA A 527 19.63 -3.31 -22.26
C ALA A 527 18.92 -4.15 -23.33
N PHE A 528 17.79 -3.68 -23.84
CA PHE A 528 17.07 -4.36 -24.92
C PHE A 528 17.70 -4.11 -26.29
N PHE A 529 17.87 -2.86 -26.70
CA PHE A 529 18.30 -2.56 -28.08
C PHE A 529 19.77 -2.85 -28.35
N SER A 530 20.64 -2.84 -27.34
CA SER A 530 22.07 -3.15 -27.52
C SER A 530 22.33 -4.64 -27.75
N THR A 531 21.40 -5.52 -27.40
CA THR A 531 21.54 -6.97 -27.59
C THR A 531 20.86 -7.50 -28.85
N LEU A 532 20.00 -6.70 -29.49
CA LEU A 532 19.27 -7.14 -30.68
C LEU A 532 20.17 -7.32 -31.90
N THR A 533 20.04 -8.49 -32.52
CA THR A 533 20.62 -8.79 -33.83
C THR A 533 19.75 -8.25 -34.97
N ALA A 534 20.33 -8.13 -36.17
CA ALA A 534 19.59 -7.72 -37.36
C ALA A 534 18.43 -8.70 -37.70
N GLU A 535 18.61 -9.99 -37.40
CA GLU A 535 17.60 -11.03 -37.60
C GLU A 535 16.40 -10.84 -36.66
N GLU A 536 16.66 -10.54 -35.38
CA GLU A 536 15.61 -10.26 -34.40
C GLU A 536 14.85 -8.97 -34.72
N ILE A 537 15.55 -7.91 -35.16
CA ILE A 537 14.92 -6.67 -35.62
C ILE A 537 13.98 -6.97 -36.80
N SER A 538 14.44 -7.74 -37.79
CA SER A 538 13.61 -8.13 -38.95
C SER A 538 12.42 -9.00 -38.53
N ARG A 539 12.59 -9.86 -37.52
CA ARG A 539 11.51 -10.69 -36.95
C ARG A 539 10.43 -9.80 -36.33
N TYR A 540 10.81 -8.84 -35.49
CA TYR A 540 9.87 -7.90 -34.89
C TYR A 540 9.18 -7.00 -35.90
N GLN A 541 9.91 -6.50 -36.89
CA GLN A 541 9.34 -5.71 -37.99
C GLN A 541 8.28 -6.50 -38.75
N THR A 542 8.56 -7.76 -39.06
CA THR A 542 7.60 -8.65 -39.75
C THR A 542 6.40 -8.94 -38.87
N MET A 543 6.61 -9.27 -37.59
CA MET A 543 5.54 -9.61 -36.65
C MET A 543 4.56 -8.45 -36.44
N PHE A 544 5.06 -7.23 -36.27
CA PHE A 544 4.25 -6.05 -35.93
C PHE A 544 3.92 -5.15 -37.13
N GLY A 545 4.34 -5.55 -38.34
CA GLY A 545 4.10 -4.79 -39.57
C GLY A 545 4.85 -3.46 -39.64
N PHE A 546 6.03 -3.37 -39.02
CA PHE A 546 6.88 -2.18 -39.06
C PHE A 546 7.86 -2.24 -40.22
N THR A 547 8.19 -1.08 -40.77
CA THR A 547 9.15 -0.93 -41.89
C THR A 547 10.49 -0.35 -41.43
N THR A 548 10.57 0.14 -40.18
CA THR A 548 11.77 0.80 -39.65
C THR A 548 12.07 0.36 -38.22
N LEU A 549 13.33 0.47 -37.80
CA LEU A 549 13.73 0.29 -36.40
C LEU A 549 13.15 1.40 -35.51
N GLN A 550 12.92 2.58 -36.07
CA GLN A 550 12.34 3.72 -35.36
C GLN A 550 10.95 3.38 -34.80
N GLN A 551 10.06 2.79 -35.61
CA GLN A 551 8.73 2.34 -35.15
C GLN A 551 8.80 1.32 -34.01
N LEU A 552 9.82 0.44 -34.03
CA LEU A 552 10.05 -0.52 -32.95
C LEU A 552 10.45 0.20 -31.65
N LYS A 553 11.33 1.21 -31.75
CA LYS A 553 11.74 2.06 -30.62
C LYS A 553 10.59 2.91 -30.08
N GLU A 554 9.73 3.45 -30.95
CA GLU A 554 8.51 4.17 -30.56
C GLU A 554 7.58 3.26 -29.76
N MET A 555 7.34 2.03 -30.23
CA MET A 555 6.51 1.05 -29.53
C MET A 555 7.09 0.70 -28.15
N PHE A 556 8.41 0.55 -28.04
CA PHE A 556 9.07 0.35 -26.74
C PHE A 556 8.79 1.52 -25.79
N LEU A 557 8.97 2.76 -26.25
CA LEU A 557 8.77 3.95 -25.42
C LEU A 557 7.30 4.09 -24.97
N LEU A 558 6.33 3.78 -25.83
CA LEU A 558 4.92 3.73 -25.46
C LEU A 558 4.66 2.68 -24.37
N GLY A 559 5.21 1.47 -24.51
CA GLY A 559 5.10 0.41 -23.49
C GLY A 559 5.70 0.82 -22.14
N SER A 560 6.78 1.60 -22.18
CA SER A 560 7.52 2.03 -20.98
C SER A 560 6.79 3.02 -20.08
N VAL A 561 5.85 3.78 -20.63
CA VAL A 561 5.06 4.76 -19.88
C VAL A 561 3.63 4.29 -19.63
N HIS A 562 3.19 3.19 -20.27
CA HIS A 562 1.81 2.73 -20.21
C HIS A 562 1.33 2.48 -18.78
N TYR A 563 2.15 1.85 -17.93
CA TYR A 563 1.83 1.60 -16.51
C TYR A 563 1.57 2.89 -15.70
N LYS A 564 1.99 4.06 -16.21
CA LYS A 564 1.74 5.39 -15.61
C LYS A 564 0.50 6.09 -16.16
N CYS A 565 -0.22 5.50 -17.11
CA CYS A 565 -1.45 6.09 -17.65
C CYS A 565 -2.55 6.13 -16.56
N GLU A 566 -3.10 7.32 -16.35
CA GLU A 566 -4.15 7.60 -15.39
C GLU A 566 -5.18 8.61 -15.94
N TRP A 567 -6.31 8.71 -15.24
CA TRP A 567 -7.41 9.61 -15.60
C TRP A 567 -7.10 11.09 -15.38
N ILE A 568 -6.46 11.44 -14.27
CA ILE A 568 -6.16 12.84 -13.89
C ILE A 568 -4.66 12.97 -13.65
N PRO A 569 -3.88 13.37 -14.66
CA PRO A 569 -2.44 13.15 -14.68
C PRO A 569 -1.61 14.19 -13.93
N ALA A 570 -2.18 14.86 -12.93
CA ALA A 570 -1.69 16.15 -12.42
C ALA A 570 -0.21 16.15 -12.03
N SER A 571 0.29 15.07 -11.42
CA SER A 571 1.71 14.93 -11.05
C SER A 571 2.48 13.96 -11.97
N LEU A 572 1.85 12.91 -12.51
CA LEU A 572 2.51 11.94 -13.37
C LEU A 572 2.83 12.49 -14.77
N GLN A 573 2.03 13.41 -15.31
CA GLN A 573 2.33 14.04 -16.59
C GLN A 573 3.70 14.73 -16.55
N HIS A 574 3.93 15.56 -15.53
CA HIS A 574 5.21 16.26 -15.38
C HIS A 574 6.37 15.27 -15.20
N TYR A 575 6.16 14.20 -14.42
CA TYR A 575 7.16 13.16 -14.23
C TYR A 575 7.55 12.47 -15.55
N VAL A 576 6.56 12.04 -16.34
CA VAL A 576 6.80 11.34 -17.62
C VAL A 576 7.44 12.29 -18.64
N ASP A 577 6.90 13.50 -18.81
CA ASP A 577 7.41 14.48 -19.77
C ASP A 577 8.84 14.91 -19.40
N SER A 578 9.13 15.13 -18.11
CA SER A 578 10.48 15.40 -17.63
C SER A 578 11.43 14.24 -17.89
N THR A 579 11.02 13.00 -17.59
CA THR A 579 11.83 11.79 -17.79
C THR A 579 12.30 11.66 -19.25
N VAL A 580 11.38 11.75 -20.20
CA VAL A 580 11.73 11.56 -21.62
C VAL A 580 12.48 12.73 -22.23
N SER A 581 12.28 13.96 -21.71
CA SER A 581 13.00 15.14 -22.20
C SER A 581 14.52 15.07 -21.94
N HIS A 582 14.92 14.36 -20.88
CA HIS A 582 16.33 14.14 -20.53
C HIS A 582 16.94 12.92 -21.25
N LEU A 583 16.15 12.10 -21.94
CA LEU A 583 16.61 10.91 -22.65
C LEU A 583 17.08 11.25 -24.08
N SER A 584 18.36 11.02 -24.38
CA SER A 584 18.90 11.20 -25.75
C SER A 584 18.21 10.28 -26.75
N ALA A 585 18.04 9.00 -26.41
CA ALA A 585 17.36 8.02 -27.25
C ALA A 585 15.93 8.47 -27.62
N PHE A 586 15.19 9.10 -26.69
CA PHE A 586 13.86 9.65 -26.99
C PHE A 586 13.93 10.77 -28.04
N THR A 587 14.89 11.69 -27.87
CA THR A 587 15.11 12.82 -28.77
C THR A 587 15.44 12.35 -30.18
N GLU A 588 16.22 11.28 -30.32
CA GLU A 588 16.56 10.66 -31.61
C GLU A 588 15.36 9.95 -32.23
N VAL A 589 14.60 9.19 -31.43
CA VAL A 589 13.45 8.41 -31.90
C VAL A 589 12.33 9.31 -32.42
N TYR A 590 12.07 10.46 -31.79
CA TYR A 590 11.00 11.37 -32.20
C TYR A 590 11.49 12.62 -32.95
N ASP A 591 12.78 12.71 -33.29
CA ASP A 591 13.40 13.86 -33.97
C ASP A 591 13.06 15.21 -33.27
N CYS A 592 13.27 15.28 -31.95
CA CYS A 592 12.93 16.46 -31.15
C CYS A 592 13.97 17.60 -31.33
N LYS A 593 13.88 18.31 -32.46
CA LYS A 593 14.85 19.34 -32.92
C LYS A 593 15.14 20.46 -31.92
N LEU A 594 14.14 20.88 -31.12
CA LEU A 594 14.34 21.95 -30.13
C LEU A 594 15.21 21.49 -28.96
N ASN A 595 15.05 20.24 -28.50
CA ASN A 595 15.87 19.69 -27.42
C ASN A 595 17.33 19.47 -27.88
N ASN A 596 17.53 19.13 -29.15
CA ASN A 596 18.86 19.10 -29.76
C ASN A 596 19.53 20.48 -29.76
N TYR A 597 18.78 21.56 -29.97
CA TYR A 597 19.31 22.92 -29.95
C TYR A 597 19.67 23.39 -28.54
N VAL A 598 18.87 23.05 -27.52
CA VAL A 598 19.14 23.43 -26.12
C VAL A 598 20.37 22.71 -25.56
N LYS A 599 20.63 21.45 -25.95
CA LYS A 599 21.85 20.69 -25.55
C LYS A 599 23.17 21.21 -26.16
N MET A 600 23.11 22.15 -27.12
CA MET A 600 24.31 22.79 -27.71
C MET A 600 24.80 24.00 -26.91
N PHE A 601 24.05 24.43 -25.89
CA PHE A 601 24.40 25.49 -24.93
C PHE A 601 24.55 24.88 -23.54
#